data_AF-A0AAD6V3P4-F1
#
_entry.id   AF-A0AAD6V3P4-F1
#
_cell.length_a   1.000
_cell.length_b   1.000
_cell.length_c   1.000
_cell.angle_alpha   90.00
_cell.angle_beta   90.00
_cell.angle_gamma   90.00
#
_symmetry.space_group_name_H-M   'P 1'
#
loop_
_entity.id
_entity.type
_entity.pdbx_description
1 polymer ?
#
loop_
_entity_poly.entity_id
_entity_poly.type
_entity_poly.pdbx_seq_one_letter_code
_entity_poly.pdbx_strand_id
1 'polypeptide(L)'
;MFLAAGVVLCARSQSPIVDLGYAQYRGTVSPANISHFLGIRYAAAPLGDFRFRAPQPPTNDTGLQDATVQPNQCFQASINGVDANGLAPTNPLETRAAEVIISTEDCLFLNVYYPSDTAGTPVEDLPVLVWIHGGGYVAGRASLYDGEDIINQSNRKIVVVVIQYRLGIFGFLPGAEVKRNGALNAGLLDQDFALRWVNKHIAKFGGDPARVTIWGESAGAGSVLQHVVANNGKTQPQLFRGAITSSTFLPSQYEYNDRIPELLYSEVVVQANCTSATDRFSCLQTVNATALETANTQITISGFYGTYLFVPVVDGSFITQRPTASLLQGAVNGEMLLSVTNTFEGTSFVNQSTGDTANATQYALDLFPSFGPAQANKVGSLYAGLGTQLFQENAIIGESTLICPTYYLLRAFHDRAFKAEFAIPPGLHSYDVPYYFPSTVTPLFQNTSFINAFAQSFTSFGISLDPNVKIDPTTITPPWKKWEARHTEMLFNSTAAGLPLVKPLKTSDALLERCQFWVSVANLTAQ
;
A
#
# COMPACT_ATOMS: atom_id res chain seq x y z
N MET A 1 30.58 -14.05 -60.60
CA MET A 1 29.39 -13.60 -59.85
C MET A 1 29.76 -13.68 -58.37
N PHE A 2 30.24 -12.58 -57.80
CA PHE A 2 30.65 -12.51 -56.39
C PHE A 2 29.39 -12.31 -55.54
N LEU A 3 29.08 -13.27 -54.65
CA LEU A 3 28.07 -13.09 -53.61
C LEU A 3 28.68 -12.21 -52.50
N ALA A 4 28.19 -10.98 -52.37
CA ALA A 4 28.44 -10.16 -51.19
C ALA A 4 27.58 -10.68 -50.04
N ALA A 5 28.22 -11.23 -49.00
CA ALA A 5 27.56 -11.51 -47.73
C ALA A 5 27.32 -10.18 -47.01
N GLY A 6 26.08 -9.72 -47.00
CA GLY A 6 25.66 -8.56 -46.21
C GLY A 6 25.72 -8.91 -44.72
N VAL A 7 26.66 -8.32 -44.00
CA VAL A 7 26.66 -8.30 -42.54
C VAL A 7 25.50 -7.41 -42.11
N VAL A 8 24.41 -8.01 -41.63
CA VAL A 8 23.37 -7.29 -40.90
C VAL A 8 23.99 -6.88 -39.57
N LEU A 9 24.40 -5.61 -39.47
CA LEU A 9 24.70 -4.97 -38.20
C LEU A 9 23.38 -4.89 -37.41
N CYS A 10 23.13 -5.85 -36.52
CA CYS A 10 22.17 -5.66 -35.45
C CYS A 10 22.66 -4.47 -34.62
N ALA A 11 21.99 -3.32 -34.74
CA ALA A 11 22.14 -2.23 -33.80
C ALA A 11 21.83 -2.80 -32.41
N ARG A 12 22.84 -2.93 -31.56
CA ARG A 12 22.59 -3.22 -30.13
C ARG A 12 21.76 -2.05 -29.61
N SER A 13 20.52 -2.32 -29.23
CA SER A 13 19.71 -1.40 -28.43
C SER A 13 20.57 -0.95 -27.25
N GLN A 14 20.96 0.32 -27.23
CA GLN A 14 21.81 0.85 -26.18
C GLN A 14 20.93 1.00 -24.93
N SER A 15 21.34 0.39 -23.80
CA SER A 15 20.63 0.52 -22.53
C SER A 15 20.45 2.00 -22.16
N PRO A 16 19.25 2.46 -21.78
CA PRO A 16 19.03 3.84 -21.37
C PRO A 16 19.86 4.18 -20.14
N ILE A 17 20.38 5.40 -20.11
CA ILE A 17 21.11 5.95 -18.95
C ILE A 17 20.39 7.21 -18.51
N VAL A 18 20.10 7.32 -17.22
CA VAL A 18 19.53 8.52 -16.60
C VAL A 18 20.49 9.04 -15.56
N ASP A 19 20.85 10.32 -15.66
CA ASP A 19 21.68 11.02 -14.69
C ASP A 19 20.80 11.79 -13.72
N LEU A 20 20.77 11.39 -12.44
CA LEU A 20 19.97 12.04 -11.40
C LEU A 20 20.71 13.20 -10.70
N GLY A 21 21.97 13.45 -11.05
CA GLY A 21 22.86 14.44 -10.44
C GLY A 21 23.65 13.87 -9.26
N TYR A 22 23.04 13.03 -8.43
CA TYR A 22 23.73 12.31 -7.37
C TYR A 22 24.27 10.95 -7.82
N ALA A 23 23.70 10.35 -8.86
CA ALA A 23 24.15 9.09 -9.44
C ALA A 23 23.62 8.95 -10.87
N GLN A 24 24.32 8.15 -11.69
CA GLN A 24 23.86 7.74 -13.00
C GLN A 24 23.39 6.29 -12.94
N TYR A 25 22.23 6.00 -13.53
CA TYR A 25 21.66 4.65 -13.56
C TYR A 25 21.55 4.16 -14.99
N ARG A 26 21.78 2.87 -15.21
CA ARG A 26 21.54 2.15 -16.47
C ARG A 26 20.30 1.28 -16.33
N GLY A 27 19.30 1.46 -17.19
CA GLY A 27 18.09 0.66 -17.23
C GLY A 27 18.04 -0.34 -18.40
N THR A 28 16.87 -0.93 -18.61
CA THR A 28 16.54 -1.76 -19.79
C THR A 28 15.38 -1.17 -20.58
N VAL A 29 15.14 -1.68 -21.79
CA VAL A 29 13.95 -1.38 -22.61
C VAL A 29 13.28 -2.70 -22.97
N SER A 30 11.98 -2.82 -22.69
CA SER A 30 11.17 -3.98 -23.07
C SER A 30 10.83 -3.95 -24.57
N PRO A 31 10.46 -5.09 -25.18
CA PRO A 31 9.96 -5.13 -26.56
C PRO A 31 8.71 -4.26 -26.80
N ALA A 32 7.96 -3.90 -25.75
CA ALA A 32 6.83 -2.98 -25.83
C ALA A 32 7.24 -1.49 -25.83
N ASN A 33 8.55 -1.21 -25.91
CA ASN A 33 9.14 0.12 -25.81
C ASN A 33 8.75 0.81 -24.49
N ILE A 34 8.97 0.09 -23.39
CA ILE A 34 8.83 0.59 -22.03
C ILE A 34 10.20 0.45 -21.37
N SER A 35 10.73 1.55 -20.85
CA SER A 35 12.02 1.58 -20.19
C SER A 35 11.87 1.31 -18.70
N HIS A 36 12.72 0.44 -18.15
CA HIS A 36 12.69 0.00 -16.76
C HIS A 36 13.97 0.41 -16.06
N PHE A 37 13.82 1.05 -14.90
CA PHE A 37 14.90 1.30 -13.96
C PHE A 37 14.51 0.69 -12.63
N LEU A 38 15.08 -0.47 -12.32
CA LEU A 38 14.77 -1.27 -11.15
C LEU A 38 15.85 -1.07 -10.08
N GLY A 39 15.45 -0.76 -8.85
CA GLY A 39 16.40 -0.60 -7.74
C GLY A 39 17.12 0.75 -7.69
N ILE A 40 16.49 1.85 -8.10
CA ILE A 40 17.04 3.19 -7.88
C ILE A 40 16.99 3.51 -6.38
N ARG A 41 18.14 3.89 -5.81
CA ARG A 41 18.23 4.30 -4.40
C ARG A 41 17.65 5.71 -4.23
N TYR A 42 16.51 5.85 -3.57
CA TYR A 42 15.92 7.16 -3.30
C TYR A 42 16.37 7.76 -1.96
N ALA A 43 16.90 6.94 -1.05
CA ALA A 43 17.42 7.35 0.25
C ALA A 43 18.68 6.54 0.64
N ALA A 44 19.52 7.10 1.52
CA ALA A 44 20.66 6.39 2.09
C ALA A 44 20.21 5.13 2.84
N ALA A 45 21.06 4.11 2.86
CA ALA A 45 20.79 2.87 3.59
C ALA A 45 20.57 3.17 5.09
N PRO A 46 19.44 2.75 5.69
CA PRO A 46 19.08 3.08 7.08
C PRO A 46 19.79 2.16 8.08
N LEU A 47 21.12 2.05 7.97
CA LEU A 47 21.97 1.14 8.74
C LEU A 47 22.55 1.81 9.99
N GLY A 48 22.87 1.00 11.00
CA GLY A 48 23.57 1.44 12.21
C GLY A 48 22.87 2.62 12.88
N ASP A 49 23.57 3.75 13.01
CA ASP A 49 23.03 4.97 13.63
C ASP A 49 21.80 5.53 12.89
N PHE A 50 21.57 5.19 11.62
CA PHE A 50 20.37 5.57 10.87
C PHE A 50 19.17 4.64 11.08
N ARG A 51 19.37 3.49 11.76
CA ARG A 51 18.26 2.61 12.15
C ARG A 51 17.29 3.37 13.06
N PHE A 52 15.99 3.21 12.80
CA PHE A 52 14.89 3.92 13.50
C PHE A 52 14.94 5.45 13.36
N ARG A 53 15.65 6.01 12.37
CA ARG A 53 15.64 7.44 12.04
C ARG A 53 14.93 7.72 10.73
N ALA A 54 14.58 8.97 10.51
CA ALA A 54 14.04 9.44 9.23
C ALA A 54 15.05 9.20 8.09
N PRO A 55 14.57 8.87 6.87
CA PRO A 55 15.45 8.64 5.72
C PRO A 55 16.31 9.87 5.42
N GLN A 56 17.53 9.62 4.94
CA GLN A 56 18.48 10.66 4.56
C GLN A 56 18.72 10.64 3.05
N PRO A 57 19.16 11.77 2.44
CA PRO A 57 19.54 11.79 1.03
C PRO A 57 20.57 10.70 0.70
N PRO A 58 20.46 10.06 -0.48
CA PRO A 58 21.45 9.07 -0.91
C PRO A 58 22.82 9.73 -1.09
N THR A 59 23.87 8.94 -0.90
CA THR A 59 25.25 9.39 -1.17
C THR A 59 25.44 9.69 -2.64
N ASN A 60 26.25 10.70 -2.95
CA ASN A 60 26.67 10.94 -4.33
C ASN A 60 27.60 9.82 -4.78
N ASP A 61 27.29 9.19 -5.89
CA ASP A 61 28.09 8.18 -6.55
C ASP A 61 28.42 8.64 -7.97
N THR A 62 29.72 8.73 -8.28
CA THR A 62 30.21 9.12 -9.61
C THR A 62 30.20 7.96 -10.61
N GLY A 63 30.03 6.72 -10.14
CA GLY A 63 29.97 5.52 -10.97
C GLY A 63 28.58 5.27 -11.55
N LEU A 64 28.56 4.63 -12.73
CA LEU A 64 27.33 4.15 -13.34
C LEU A 64 26.78 2.95 -12.57
N GLN A 65 25.59 3.11 -12.01
CA GLN A 65 24.86 2.09 -11.27
C GLN A 65 24.00 1.25 -12.22
N ASP A 66 23.93 -0.05 -11.96
CA ASP A 66 23.07 -0.96 -12.71
C ASP A 66 21.67 -0.99 -12.07
N ALA A 67 20.64 -0.61 -12.84
CA ALA A 67 19.23 -0.59 -12.43
C ALA A 67 18.40 -1.53 -13.32
N THR A 68 18.93 -2.73 -13.57
CA THR A 68 18.31 -3.72 -14.47
C THR A 68 17.70 -4.91 -13.73
N VAL A 69 17.84 -4.97 -12.40
CA VAL A 69 17.35 -6.07 -11.54
C VAL A 69 16.59 -5.52 -10.35
N GLN A 70 15.64 -6.29 -9.82
CA GLN A 70 14.89 -5.91 -8.63
C GLN A 70 15.82 -5.77 -7.41
N PRO A 71 15.62 -4.75 -6.56
CA PRO A 71 16.41 -4.58 -5.35
C PRO A 71 16.00 -5.60 -4.28
N ASN A 72 16.84 -5.73 -3.25
CA ASN A 72 16.49 -6.48 -2.05
C ASN A 72 15.22 -5.92 -1.39
N GLN A 73 14.44 -6.81 -0.76
CA GLN A 73 13.26 -6.39 -0.01
C GLN A 73 13.65 -5.90 1.39
N CYS A 74 12.81 -5.06 2.00
CA CYS A 74 12.97 -4.74 3.42
C CYS A 74 12.71 -5.97 4.28
N PHE A 75 13.28 -6.00 5.49
CA PHE A 75 12.97 -7.04 6.47
C PHE A 75 11.46 -7.18 6.72
N GLN A 76 11.00 -8.42 6.79
CA GLN A 76 9.58 -8.79 6.88
C GLN A 76 9.26 -9.31 8.29
N ALA A 77 7.98 -9.42 8.62
CA ALA A 77 7.49 -10.14 9.80
C ALA A 77 6.52 -11.25 9.37
N SER A 78 5.57 -11.62 10.24
CA SER A 78 4.48 -12.53 9.91
C SER A 78 3.25 -11.81 9.37
N ILE A 79 2.52 -12.44 8.43
CA ILE A 79 1.13 -12.12 8.09
C ILE A 79 0.25 -13.26 8.61
N ASN A 80 -0.77 -12.95 9.41
CA ASN A 80 -1.77 -13.92 9.90
C ASN A 80 -1.17 -15.19 10.52
N GLY A 81 -0.08 -15.04 11.29
CA GLY A 81 0.58 -16.15 11.97
C GLY A 81 1.56 -16.96 11.11
N VAL A 82 1.72 -16.63 9.82
CA VAL A 82 2.70 -17.24 8.91
C VAL A 82 3.85 -16.28 8.69
N ASP A 83 5.10 -16.75 8.83
CA ASP A 83 6.29 -15.96 8.49
C ASP A 83 6.22 -15.53 7.01
N ALA A 84 6.27 -14.22 6.73
CA ALA A 84 6.18 -13.71 5.36
C ALA A 84 7.46 -13.99 4.55
N ASN A 85 8.59 -14.27 5.21
CA ASN A 85 9.77 -14.84 4.56
C ASN A 85 9.59 -16.35 4.29
N GLY A 86 8.68 -17.00 5.02
CA GLY A 86 8.37 -18.43 5.00
C GLY A 86 7.55 -18.93 3.81
N LEU A 87 7.32 -18.09 2.79
CA LEU A 87 7.06 -18.57 1.43
C LEU A 87 8.33 -19.13 0.74
N ALA A 88 9.43 -19.25 1.49
CA ALA A 88 10.58 -20.05 1.12
C ALA A 88 10.15 -21.51 0.87
N PRO A 89 10.56 -22.12 -0.25
CA PRO A 89 10.14 -23.47 -0.57
C PRO A 89 10.54 -24.46 0.52
N THR A 90 9.56 -25.21 1.05
CA THR A 90 9.81 -26.23 2.09
C THR A 90 10.48 -27.47 1.52
N ASN A 91 10.57 -27.56 0.19
CA ASN A 91 11.20 -28.63 -0.55
C ASN A 91 12.51 -28.16 -1.24
N PRO A 92 13.66 -28.82 -1.00
CA PRO A 92 14.93 -28.54 -1.69
C PRO A 92 14.90 -28.68 -3.22
N LEU A 93 13.83 -29.22 -3.81
CA LEU A 93 13.63 -29.29 -5.26
C LEU A 93 12.94 -28.05 -5.84
N GLU A 94 12.19 -27.30 -5.02
CA GLU A 94 11.53 -26.06 -5.43
C GLU A 94 12.51 -24.87 -5.45
N THR A 95 13.62 -24.95 -4.71
CA THR A 95 14.69 -23.93 -4.66
C THR A 95 15.49 -23.79 -5.96
N ARG A 96 15.36 -24.72 -6.93
CA ARG A 96 16.07 -24.63 -8.21
C ARG A 96 15.42 -23.65 -9.21
N ALA A 97 14.19 -23.20 -8.94
CA ALA A 97 13.43 -22.28 -9.80
C ALA A 97 12.98 -20.99 -9.07
N ALA A 98 13.14 -20.92 -7.75
CA ALA A 98 12.74 -19.74 -6.97
C ALA A 98 13.81 -18.65 -7.07
N GLU A 99 13.39 -17.43 -7.44
CA GLU A 99 14.19 -16.23 -7.29
C GLU A 99 14.61 -16.08 -5.81
N VAL A 100 15.90 -15.92 -5.55
CA VAL A 100 16.40 -15.74 -4.18
C VAL A 100 16.10 -14.30 -3.76
N ILE A 101 14.98 -14.11 -3.08
CA ILE A 101 14.58 -12.81 -2.55
C ILE A 101 15.27 -12.62 -1.19
N ILE A 102 16.12 -11.62 -1.09
CA ILE A 102 16.90 -11.33 0.11
C ILE A 102 16.24 -10.18 0.87
N SER A 103 15.95 -10.39 2.16
CA SER A 103 15.54 -9.36 3.10
C SER A 103 16.76 -8.66 3.70
N THR A 104 16.80 -7.33 3.66
CA THR A 104 17.89 -6.51 4.20
C THR A 104 17.39 -5.21 4.84
N GLU A 105 18.21 -4.57 5.68
CA GLU A 105 17.95 -3.18 6.11
C GLU A 105 18.27 -2.17 5.02
N ASP A 106 19.25 -2.47 4.17
CA ASP A 106 19.53 -1.66 2.98
C ASP A 106 18.50 -1.96 1.89
N CYS A 107 17.33 -1.32 1.99
CA CYS A 107 16.16 -1.64 1.17
C CYS A 107 15.41 -0.41 0.61
N LEU A 108 15.92 0.83 0.82
CA LEU A 108 15.23 2.06 0.40
C LEU A 108 15.44 2.37 -1.08
N PHE A 109 14.76 1.59 -1.91
CA PHE A 109 14.80 1.64 -3.36
C PHE A 109 13.42 1.88 -3.97
N LEU A 110 13.39 2.35 -5.20
CA LEU A 110 12.19 2.41 -6.03
C LEU A 110 12.48 1.93 -7.45
N ASN A 111 11.42 1.57 -8.15
CA ASN A 111 11.44 1.23 -9.55
C ASN A 111 10.72 2.32 -10.36
N VAL A 112 11.23 2.67 -11.53
CA VAL A 112 10.58 3.59 -12.48
C VAL A 112 10.37 2.89 -13.80
N TYR A 113 9.13 2.93 -14.28
CA TYR A 113 8.71 2.41 -15.57
C TYR A 113 8.13 3.57 -16.38
N TYR A 114 8.53 3.71 -17.64
CA TYR A 114 8.01 4.77 -18.50
C TYR A 114 7.98 4.37 -19.98
N PRO A 115 6.98 4.84 -20.76
CA PRO A 115 6.98 4.69 -22.20
C PRO A 115 8.20 5.37 -22.83
N SER A 116 8.87 4.68 -23.75
CA SER A 116 10.03 5.22 -24.47
C SER A 116 10.02 4.86 -25.95
N ASP A 117 11.00 5.33 -26.71
CA ASP A 117 11.36 4.72 -28.00
C ASP A 117 12.30 3.50 -27.81
N THR A 118 12.76 2.90 -28.90
CA THR A 118 13.69 1.76 -28.88
C THR A 118 15.10 2.13 -28.39
N ALA A 119 15.43 3.41 -28.31
CA ALA A 119 16.68 3.91 -27.73
C ALA A 119 16.54 4.27 -26.24
N GLY A 120 15.34 4.13 -25.67
CA GLY A 120 15.04 4.45 -24.28
C GLY A 120 14.79 5.94 -24.01
N THR A 121 14.59 6.74 -25.06
CA THR A 121 14.20 8.16 -24.95
C THR A 121 12.78 8.24 -24.37
N PRO A 122 12.53 8.96 -23.26
CA PRO A 122 11.21 9.06 -22.65
C PRO A 122 10.18 9.74 -23.56
N VAL A 123 8.91 9.33 -23.43
CA VAL A 123 7.77 10.17 -23.82
C VAL A 123 7.57 11.21 -22.73
N GLU A 124 7.62 12.48 -23.11
CA GLU A 124 7.57 13.62 -22.18
C GLU A 124 6.14 14.01 -21.76
N ASP A 125 6.05 14.76 -20.67
CA ASP A 125 4.83 15.34 -20.11
C ASP A 125 3.72 14.29 -19.88
N LEU A 126 4.07 13.21 -19.18
CA LEU A 126 3.13 12.18 -18.76
C LEU A 126 2.72 12.35 -17.29
N PRO A 127 1.45 12.09 -16.92
CA PRO A 127 1.07 11.95 -15.52
C PRO A 127 1.87 10.82 -14.86
N VAL A 128 2.02 10.90 -13.54
CA VAL A 128 2.81 9.95 -12.75
C VAL A 128 1.90 9.22 -11.78
N LEU A 129 1.97 7.90 -11.75
CA LEU A 129 1.35 7.06 -10.74
C LEU A 129 2.43 6.52 -9.81
N VAL A 130 2.28 6.73 -8.51
CA VAL A 130 3.16 6.14 -7.49
C VAL A 130 2.40 5.04 -6.76
N TRP A 131 2.86 3.80 -6.88
CA TRP A 131 2.31 2.63 -6.21
C TRP A 131 2.98 2.38 -4.85
N ILE A 132 2.16 2.25 -3.81
CA ILE A 132 2.56 1.93 -2.44
C ILE A 132 2.00 0.56 -2.07
N HIS A 133 2.88 -0.42 -1.87
CA HIS A 133 2.44 -1.79 -1.61
C HIS A 133 1.78 -1.98 -0.23
N GLY A 134 0.88 -2.96 -0.15
CA GLY A 134 0.26 -3.45 1.08
C GLY A 134 1.15 -4.41 1.88
N GLY A 135 0.53 -5.09 2.85
CA GLY A 135 1.17 -6.10 3.73
C GLY A 135 1.14 -5.76 5.23
N GLY A 136 0.09 -5.09 5.69
CA GLY A 136 -0.15 -4.84 7.12
C GLY A 136 0.92 -4.00 7.83
N TYR A 137 1.74 -3.25 7.07
CA TYR A 137 2.94 -2.53 7.53
C TYR A 137 4.09 -3.41 8.02
N VAL A 138 3.97 -4.74 7.92
CA VAL A 138 4.95 -5.71 8.41
C VAL A 138 5.59 -6.54 7.31
N ALA A 139 4.99 -6.55 6.12
CA ALA A 139 5.45 -7.29 4.96
C ALA A 139 5.09 -6.56 3.65
N GLY A 140 5.56 -7.09 2.52
CA GLY A 140 5.36 -6.54 1.17
C GLY A 140 6.67 -6.10 0.51
N ARG A 141 6.63 -6.01 -0.81
CA ARG A 141 7.78 -5.59 -1.64
C ARG A 141 7.37 -5.07 -3.02
N ALA A 142 8.19 -4.23 -3.61
CA ALA A 142 8.04 -3.61 -4.92
C ALA A 142 8.14 -4.62 -6.07
N SER A 143 8.93 -5.69 -5.91
CA SER A 143 9.11 -6.71 -6.96
C SER A 143 7.87 -7.54 -7.26
N LEU A 144 6.80 -7.42 -6.47
CA LEU A 144 5.48 -8.01 -6.74
C LEU A 144 4.64 -7.21 -7.74
N TYR A 145 5.10 -6.04 -8.17
CA TYR A 145 4.30 -5.10 -8.94
C TYR A 145 5.07 -4.64 -10.16
N ASP A 146 4.78 -5.23 -11.31
CA ASP A 146 5.35 -4.81 -12.58
C ASP A 146 4.61 -3.57 -13.12
N GLY A 147 5.28 -2.41 -13.11
CA GLY A 147 4.72 -1.17 -13.61
C GLY A 147 4.39 -1.19 -15.11
N GLU A 148 4.99 -2.10 -15.88
CA GLU A 148 4.69 -2.28 -17.30
C GLU A 148 3.19 -2.63 -17.53
N ASP A 149 2.57 -3.37 -16.61
CA ASP A 149 1.15 -3.73 -16.69
C ASP A 149 0.24 -2.51 -16.72
N ILE A 150 0.45 -1.57 -15.79
CA ILE A 150 -0.33 -0.34 -15.69
C ILE A 150 -0.06 0.55 -16.91
N ILE A 151 1.18 0.63 -17.38
CA ILE A 151 1.52 1.41 -18.57
C ILE A 151 0.79 0.86 -19.79
N ASN A 152 0.77 -0.46 -19.98
CA ASN A 152 0.06 -1.10 -21.08
C ASN A 152 -1.46 -0.84 -20.99
N GLN A 153 -2.06 -1.00 -19.81
CA GLN A 153 -3.48 -0.72 -19.58
C GLN A 153 -3.84 0.77 -19.78
N SER A 154 -2.88 1.67 -19.57
CA SER A 154 -3.05 3.11 -19.80
C SER A 154 -2.90 3.52 -21.28
N ASN A 155 -2.61 2.56 -22.18
CA ASN A 155 -2.18 2.81 -23.55
C ASN A 155 -0.94 3.73 -23.61
N ARG A 156 0.04 3.46 -22.74
CA ARG A 156 1.34 4.16 -22.69
C ARG A 156 1.22 5.66 -22.39
N LYS A 157 0.30 6.04 -21.51
CA LYS A 157 -0.01 7.45 -21.18
C LYS A 157 0.35 7.84 -19.74
N ILE A 158 1.18 7.06 -19.06
CA ILE A 158 1.53 7.28 -17.66
C ILE A 158 2.95 6.79 -17.38
N VAL A 159 3.63 7.45 -16.44
CA VAL A 159 4.87 6.94 -15.80
C VAL A 159 4.46 6.27 -14.50
N VAL A 160 5.05 5.11 -14.20
CA VAL A 160 4.74 4.34 -12.97
C VAL A 160 5.99 4.26 -12.10
N VAL A 161 5.83 4.60 -10.83
CA VAL A 161 6.86 4.47 -9.79
C VAL A 161 6.38 3.48 -8.74
N VAL A 162 7.17 2.46 -8.43
CA VAL A 162 6.86 1.47 -7.39
C VAL A 162 7.90 1.61 -6.28
N ILE A 163 7.47 1.88 -5.05
CA ILE A 163 8.40 2.20 -3.94
C ILE A 163 8.52 1.08 -2.91
N GLN A 164 9.71 0.91 -2.36
CA GLN A 164 9.95 0.21 -1.08
C GLN A 164 9.85 1.19 0.10
N TYR A 165 9.48 0.70 1.28
CA TYR A 165 9.56 1.43 2.55
C TYR A 165 9.81 0.45 3.69
N ARG A 166 10.40 0.93 4.81
CA ARG A 166 10.65 0.07 5.98
C ARG A 166 9.35 -0.42 6.62
N LEU A 167 9.40 -1.65 7.14
CA LEU A 167 8.26 -2.39 7.69
C LEU A 167 8.54 -2.86 9.13
N GLY A 168 7.50 -3.30 9.84
CA GLY A 168 7.60 -3.91 11.17
C GLY A 168 8.38 -3.05 12.17
N ILE A 169 9.18 -3.69 13.02
CA ILE A 169 10.10 -3.02 13.95
C ILE A 169 10.97 -1.96 13.24
N PHE A 170 11.42 -2.21 12.01
CA PHE A 170 12.35 -1.29 11.33
C PHE A 170 11.69 0.00 10.86
N GLY A 171 10.39 -0.04 10.52
CA GLY A 171 9.64 1.11 10.01
C GLY A 171 8.68 1.76 11.00
N PHE A 172 8.20 1.00 11.99
CA PHE A 172 7.07 1.39 12.83
C PHE A 172 7.30 1.08 14.31
N LEU A 173 8.56 1.04 14.78
CA LEU A 173 8.86 1.00 16.21
C LEU A 173 8.32 2.28 16.88
N PRO A 174 7.41 2.16 17.86
CA PRO A 174 6.81 3.34 18.48
C PRO A 174 7.46 3.64 19.84
N GLY A 175 6.87 4.54 20.63
CA GLY A 175 7.31 4.85 21.99
C GLY A 175 8.03 6.20 22.12
N ALA A 176 8.00 6.75 23.33
CA ALA A 176 8.56 8.05 23.67
C ALA A 176 10.09 8.10 23.51
N GLU A 177 10.76 6.97 23.68
CA GLU A 177 12.20 6.88 23.46
C GLU A 177 12.55 7.05 21.96
N VAL A 178 11.76 6.43 21.06
CA VAL A 178 11.92 6.63 19.62
C VAL A 178 11.62 8.07 19.23
N LYS A 179 10.58 8.69 19.81
CA LYS A 179 10.28 10.12 19.57
C LYS A 179 11.45 11.04 19.94
N ARG A 180 12.14 10.75 21.04
CA ARG A 180 13.28 11.56 21.52
C ARG A 180 14.53 11.38 20.67
N ASN A 181 14.88 10.13 20.36
CA ASN A 181 16.21 9.78 19.86
C ASN A 181 16.23 9.36 18.40
N GLY A 182 15.08 9.09 17.78
CA GLY A 182 14.94 8.63 16.40
C GLY A 182 13.80 9.32 15.66
N ALA A 183 13.05 8.55 14.88
CA ALA A 183 11.85 8.98 14.18
C ALA A 183 10.76 7.92 14.29
N LEU A 184 9.60 8.34 14.78
CA LEU A 184 8.38 7.55 14.68
C LEU A 184 7.93 7.46 13.21
N ASN A 185 7.13 6.44 12.90
CA ASN A 185 6.55 6.27 11.57
C ASN A 185 7.60 6.32 10.45
N ALA A 186 8.81 5.80 10.70
CA ALA A 186 9.93 5.83 9.76
C ALA A 186 9.56 5.27 8.38
N GLY A 187 8.71 4.24 8.31
CA GLY A 187 8.16 3.72 7.05
C GLY A 187 7.27 4.70 6.29
N LEU A 188 6.50 5.56 6.96
CA LEU A 188 5.75 6.64 6.28
C LEU A 188 6.68 7.77 5.84
N LEU A 189 7.71 8.07 6.63
CA LEU A 189 8.72 9.06 6.27
C LEU A 189 9.56 8.60 5.06
N ASP A 190 9.81 7.30 4.93
CA ASP A 190 10.40 6.69 3.72
C ASP A 190 9.55 6.97 2.48
N GLN A 191 8.22 6.76 2.59
CA GLN A 191 7.29 7.05 1.50
C GLN A 191 7.23 8.55 1.16
N ASP A 192 7.16 9.44 2.16
CA ASP A 192 7.21 10.90 1.93
C ASP A 192 8.52 11.31 1.23
N PHE A 193 9.64 10.72 1.64
CA PHE A 193 10.94 10.97 1.01
C PHE A 193 10.98 10.46 -0.44
N ALA A 194 10.38 9.30 -0.72
CA ALA A 194 10.24 8.80 -2.08
C ALA A 194 9.33 9.71 -2.94
N LEU A 195 8.22 10.23 -2.39
CA LEU A 195 7.36 11.19 -3.09
C LEU A 195 8.07 12.52 -3.38
N ARG A 196 8.92 12.99 -2.46
CA ARG A 196 9.79 14.15 -2.70
C ARG A 196 10.85 13.86 -3.76
N TRP A 197 11.41 12.65 -3.78
CA TRP A 197 12.30 12.20 -4.85
C TRP A 197 11.58 12.22 -6.20
N VAL A 198 10.35 11.70 -6.28
CA VAL A 198 9.52 11.73 -7.50
C VAL A 198 9.34 13.18 -7.97
N ASN A 199 8.89 14.07 -7.09
CA ASN A 199 8.69 15.49 -7.44
C ASN A 199 9.98 16.18 -7.96
N LYS A 200 11.14 15.76 -7.46
CA LYS A 200 12.44 16.33 -7.86
C LYS A 200 13.01 15.74 -9.14
N HIS A 201 12.77 14.45 -9.40
CA HIS A 201 13.54 13.69 -10.39
C HIS A 201 12.71 13.10 -11.53
N ILE A 202 11.38 12.96 -11.39
CA ILE A 202 10.57 12.19 -12.33
C ILE A 202 10.51 12.79 -13.74
N ALA A 203 10.73 14.10 -13.87
CA ALA A 203 10.87 14.77 -15.18
C ALA A 203 12.00 14.20 -16.04
N LYS A 204 13.02 13.58 -15.44
CA LYS A 204 14.10 12.90 -16.18
C LYS A 204 13.65 11.58 -16.84
N PHE A 205 12.45 11.11 -16.50
CA PHE A 205 11.82 9.91 -17.00
C PHE A 205 10.55 10.23 -17.81
N GLY A 206 10.37 11.50 -18.22
CA GLY A 206 9.19 11.96 -18.97
C GLY A 206 7.94 12.25 -18.13
N GLY A 207 8.03 12.12 -16.80
CA GLY A 207 6.90 12.36 -15.89
C GLY A 207 6.75 13.83 -15.49
N ASP A 208 5.51 14.30 -15.38
CA ASP A 208 5.17 15.62 -14.86
C ASP A 208 4.98 15.57 -13.33
N PRO A 209 5.86 16.21 -12.54
CA PRO A 209 5.75 16.22 -11.07
C PRO A 209 4.50 16.95 -10.56
N ALA A 210 3.86 17.82 -11.37
CA ALA A 210 2.59 18.44 -11.00
C ALA A 210 1.37 17.52 -11.18
N ARG A 211 1.54 16.37 -11.85
CA ARG A 211 0.46 15.42 -12.16
C ARG A 211 0.69 14.05 -11.53
N VAL A 212 1.13 14.05 -10.27
CA VAL A 212 1.32 12.84 -9.47
C VAL A 212 0.01 12.38 -8.83
N THR A 213 -0.31 11.09 -9.00
CA THR A 213 -1.37 10.37 -8.29
C THR A 213 -0.73 9.26 -7.46
N ILE A 214 -1.05 9.20 -6.16
CA ILE A 214 -0.61 8.09 -5.30
C ILE A 214 -1.69 7.01 -5.26
N TRP A 215 -1.29 5.74 -5.29
CA TRP A 215 -2.19 4.60 -5.21
C TRP A 215 -1.58 3.54 -4.31
N GLY A 216 -2.35 3.02 -3.36
CA GLY A 216 -1.93 1.86 -2.60
C GLY A 216 -3.05 0.89 -2.35
N GLU A 217 -2.66 -0.32 -1.95
CA GLU A 217 -3.54 -1.42 -1.57
C GLU A 217 -3.32 -1.82 -0.11
N SER A 218 -4.37 -2.19 0.62
CA SER A 218 -4.28 -2.63 2.03
C SER A 218 -3.53 -1.60 2.90
N ALA A 219 -2.46 -1.98 3.60
CA ALA A 219 -1.58 -1.04 4.31
C ALA A 219 -0.96 0.05 3.44
N GLY A 220 -0.81 -0.17 2.13
CA GLY A 220 -0.48 0.85 1.15
C GLY A 220 -1.63 1.84 0.93
N ALA A 221 -2.88 1.37 0.92
CA ALA A 221 -4.06 2.25 0.91
C ALA A 221 -4.19 3.01 2.24
N GLY A 222 -3.85 2.37 3.36
CA GLY A 222 -3.70 3.02 4.66
C GLY A 222 -2.59 4.07 4.64
N SER A 223 -1.47 3.80 3.96
CA SER A 223 -0.40 4.77 3.74
C SER A 223 -0.87 5.97 2.91
N VAL A 224 -1.62 5.74 1.83
CA VAL A 224 -2.28 6.81 1.07
C VAL A 224 -3.17 7.65 1.97
N LEU A 225 -3.97 7.03 2.85
CA LEU A 225 -4.75 7.74 3.86
C LEU A 225 -3.86 8.61 4.75
N GLN A 226 -2.73 8.10 5.24
CA GLN A 226 -1.81 8.90 6.06
C GLN A 226 -1.24 10.09 5.30
N HIS A 227 -0.86 9.93 4.03
CA HIS A 227 -0.40 11.04 3.18
C HIS A 227 -1.52 12.07 2.90
N VAL A 228 -2.76 11.62 2.77
CA VAL A 228 -3.93 12.48 2.66
C VAL A 228 -4.09 13.36 3.90
N VAL A 229 -3.95 12.82 5.10
CA VAL A 229 -4.12 13.61 6.36
C VAL A 229 -2.82 14.23 6.89
N ALA A 230 -1.67 13.91 6.27
CA ALA A 230 -0.35 14.34 6.71
C ALA A 230 -0.27 15.86 6.87
N ASN A 231 0.41 16.29 7.93
CA ASN A 231 0.54 17.70 8.31
C ASN A 231 -0.81 18.44 8.34
N ASN A 232 -1.88 17.76 8.76
CA ASN A 232 -3.25 18.28 8.82
C ASN A 232 -3.78 18.73 7.45
N GLY A 233 -3.55 17.90 6.42
CA GLY A 233 -3.97 18.17 5.03
C GLY A 233 -3.26 19.35 4.38
N LYS A 234 -2.04 19.68 4.84
CA LYS A 234 -1.27 20.86 4.42
C LYS A 234 0.19 20.53 4.16
N THR A 235 0.47 19.38 3.54
CA THR A 235 1.84 19.02 3.14
C THR A 235 2.38 20.06 2.17
N GLN A 236 3.59 20.58 2.45
CA GLN A 236 4.26 21.59 1.64
C GLN A 236 5.68 21.14 1.22
N PRO A 237 6.03 21.26 -0.09
CA PRO A 237 5.13 21.53 -1.21
C PRO A 237 4.10 20.39 -1.37
N GLN A 238 3.03 20.64 -2.14
CA GLN A 238 2.11 19.58 -2.53
C GLN A 238 2.88 18.48 -3.28
N LEU A 239 2.70 17.22 -2.88
CA LEU A 239 3.44 16.08 -3.45
C LEU A 239 2.62 15.27 -4.46
N PHE A 240 1.29 15.38 -4.42
CA PHE A 240 0.36 14.69 -5.29
C PHE A 240 -0.96 15.47 -5.44
N ARG A 241 -1.65 15.27 -6.57
CA ARG A 241 -2.97 15.83 -6.85
C ARG A 241 -4.10 14.80 -6.73
N GLY A 242 -3.81 13.52 -6.92
CA GLY A 242 -4.81 12.44 -6.86
C GLY A 242 -4.43 11.37 -5.85
N ALA A 243 -5.44 10.75 -5.24
CA ALA A 243 -5.28 9.61 -4.35
C ALA A 243 -6.19 8.45 -4.79
N ILE A 244 -5.64 7.23 -4.81
CA ILE A 244 -6.40 6.00 -5.03
C ILE A 244 -6.17 5.05 -3.84
N THR A 245 -7.25 4.50 -3.28
CA THR A 245 -7.17 3.55 -2.17
C THR A 245 -7.88 2.24 -2.53
N SER A 246 -7.13 1.15 -2.68
CA SER A 246 -7.68 -0.20 -2.80
C SER A 246 -7.71 -0.85 -1.42
N SER A 247 -8.89 -0.97 -0.82
CA SER A 247 -9.11 -1.55 0.51
C SER A 247 -8.41 -0.72 1.61
N THR A 248 -8.91 0.51 1.86
CA THR A 248 -8.33 1.45 2.84
C THR A 248 -8.12 0.83 4.22
N PHE A 249 -6.88 0.55 4.61
CA PHE A 249 -6.56 -0.06 5.89
C PHE A 249 -6.34 0.98 6.99
N LEU A 250 -7.16 0.95 8.04
CA LEU A 250 -7.03 1.80 9.23
C LEU A 250 -7.13 0.96 10.51
N PRO A 251 -6.00 0.42 11.02
CA PRO A 251 -5.97 -0.26 12.31
C PRO A 251 -6.09 0.73 13.47
N SER A 252 -6.13 0.25 14.72
CA SER A 252 -5.97 1.12 15.89
C SER A 252 -4.65 1.89 15.81
N GLN A 253 -4.74 3.21 15.82
CA GLN A 253 -3.66 4.18 15.68
C GLN A 253 -3.54 5.04 16.94
N TYR A 254 -2.88 4.48 17.94
CA TYR A 254 -2.65 5.09 19.24
C TYR A 254 -1.71 6.32 19.18
N GLU A 255 -1.74 7.16 20.21
CA GLU A 255 -0.67 8.15 20.41
C GLU A 255 0.65 7.44 20.69
N TYR A 256 1.77 7.95 20.19
CA TYR A 256 3.05 7.25 20.27
C TYR A 256 3.51 6.88 21.68
N ASN A 257 3.00 7.56 22.70
CA ASN A 257 3.29 7.38 24.12
C ASN A 257 2.12 6.82 24.93
N ASP A 258 1.07 6.34 24.25
CA ASP A 258 0.01 5.57 24.90
C ASP A 258 0.56 4.25 25.43
N ARG A 259 -0.19 3.63 26.34
CA ARG A 259 0.18 2.36 26.98
C ARG A 259 0.56 1.26 25.98
N ILE A 260 -0.17 1.11 24.88
CA ILE A 260 0.06 0.02 23.92
C ILE A 260 1.40 0.21 23.18
N PRO A 261 1.67 1.36 22.53
CA PRO A 261 3.01 1.70 22.02
C PRO A 261 4.18 1.54 22.99
N GLU A 262 4.04 1.98 24.25
CA GLU A 262 5.11 1.86 25.24
C GLU A 262 5.37 0.40 25.66
N LEU A 263 4.31 -0.42 25.75
CA LEU A 263 4.45 -1.86 25.97
C LEU A 263 5.13 -2.54 24.79
N LEU A 264 4.77 -2.16 23.56
CA LEU A 264 5.38 -2.70 22.34
C LEU A 264 6.88 -2.35 22.27
N TYR A 265 7.25 -1.10 22.55
CA TYR A 265 8.66 -0.70 22.64
C TYR A 265 9.42 -1.52 23.70
N SER A 266 8.80 -1.69 24.88
CA SER A 266 9.40 -2.48 25.97
C SER A 266 9.61 -3.93 25.60
N GLU A 267 8.66 -4.54 24.87
CA GLU A 267 8.78 -5.92 24.38
C GLU A 267 9.93 -6.05 23.38
N VAL A 268 10.10 -5.10 22.47
CA VAL A 268 11.26 -5.08 21.55
C VAL A 268 12.57 -5.00 22.32
N VAL A 269 12.66 -4.17 23.36
CA VAL A 269 13.85 -4.09 24.23
C VAL A 269 14.14 -5.43 24.92
N VAL A 270 13.10 -6.16 25.36
CA VAL A 270 13.23 -7.48 25.98
C VAL A 270 13.73 -8.51 24.97
N GLN A 271 13.04 -8.65 23.84
CA GLN A 271 13.36 -9.63 22.79
C GLN A 271 14.74 -9.39 22.16
N ALA A 272 15.18 -8.13 22.11
CA ALA A 272 16.49 -7.75 21.60
C ALA A 272 17.62 -7.83 22.65
N ASN A 273 17.34 -8.30 23.87
CA ASN A 273 18.29 -8.37 24.99
C ASN A 273 18.93 -7.01 25.37
N CYS A 274 18.17 -5.93 25.26
CA CYS A 274 18.61 -4.57 25.57
C CYS A 274 18.18 -4.06 26.96
N THR A 275 17.56 -4.90 27.79
CA THR A 275 16.96 -4.49 29.08
C THR A 275 17.94 -3.90 30.09
N SER A 276 19.18 -4.42 30.11
CA SER A 276 20.26 -4.00 31.00
C SER A 276 21.07 -2.83 30.47
N ALA A 277 20.83 -2.40 29.22
CA ALA A 277 21.54 -1.26 28.64
C ALA A 277 21.13 0.05 29.33
N THR A 278 22.12 0.91 29.59
CA THR A 278 21.89 2.26 30.11
C THR A 278 21.12 3.11 29.10
N ASP A 279 21.48 3.00 27.82
CA ASP A 279 20.76 3.56 26.70
C ASP A 279 20.17 2.42 25.87
N ARG A 280 18.87 2.20 26.05
CA ARG A 280 18.13 1.12 25.38
C ARG A 280 17.96 1.39 23.89
N PHE A 281 17.79 2.65 23.49
CA PHE A 281 17.63 3.01 22.09
C PHE A 281 18.94 2.75 21.32
N SER A 282 20.05 3.26 21.84
CA SER A 282 21.38 3.00 21.25
C SER A 282 21.70 1.51 21.24
N CYS A 283 21.33 0.75 22.28
CA CYS A 283 21.45 -0.70 22.26
C CYS A 283 20.72 -1.32 21.06
N LEU A 284 19.44 -0.97 20.84
CA LEU A 284 18.65 -1.49 19.71
C LEU A 284 19.28 -1.18 18.34
N GLN A 285 19.96 -0.04 18.20
CA GLN A 285 20.67 0.31 16.95
C GLN A 285 21.86 -0.60 16.65
N THR A 286 22.45 -1.23 17.68
CA THR A 286 23.60 -2.14 17.54
C THR A 286 23.23 -3.62 17.37
N VAL A 287 21.95 -3.97 17.58
CA VAL A 287 21.50 -5.37 17.50
C VAL A 287 21.66 -5.89 16.07
N ASN A 288 22.02 -7.17 15.93
CA ASN A 288 22.06 -7.80 14.61
C ASN A 288 20.67 -7.75 13.95
N ALA A 289 20.61 -7.37 12.67
CA ALA A 289 19.34 -7.14 11.98
C ALA A 289 18.48 -8.42 11.89
N THR A 290 19.10 -9.59 11.66
CA THR A 290 18.38 -10.88 11.63
C THR A 290 17.82 -11.27 13.01
N ALA A 291 18.49 -10.89 14.10
CA ALA A 291 17.95 -11.07 15.45
C ALA A 291 16.74 -10.15 15.70
N LEU A 292 16.79 -8.89 15.24
CA LEU A 292 15.63 -7.99 15.28
C LEU A 292 14.49 -8.46 14.37
N GLU A 293 14.79 -9.02 13.20
CA GLU A 293 13.79 -9.63 12.32
C GLU A 293 13.12 -10.83 13.01
N THR A 294 13.89 -11.65 13.72
CA THR A 294 13.31 -12.75 14.51
C THR A 294 12.36 -12.21 15.59
N ALA A 295 12.78 -11.17 16.33
CA ALA A 295 11.93 -10.50 17.32
C ALA A 295 10.67 -9.89 16.67
N ASN A 296 10.81 -9.29 15.49
CA ASN A 296 9.72 -8.72 14.69
C ASN A 296 8.63 -9.76 14.43
N THR A 297 9.03 -10.95 13.97
CA THR A 297 8.11 -12.06 13.72
C THR A 297 7.46 -12.57 15.00
N GLN A 298 8.22 -12.81 16.08
CA GLN A 298 7.66 -13.35 17.32
C GLN A 298 6.64 -12.40 17.97
N ILE A 299 6.96 -11.11 18.02
CA ILE A 299 6.07 -10.09 18.56
C ILE A 299 4.78 -10.02 17.71
N THR A 300 4.91 -9.98 16.39
CA THR A 300 3.75 -9.91 15.49
C THR A 300 2.81 -11.13 15.64
N ILE A 301 3.35 -12.34 15.78
CA ILE A 301 2.55 -13.58 15.95
C ILE A 301 1.83 -13.62 17.32
N SER A 302 2.40 -12.98 18.34
CA SER A 302 1.80 -12.90 19.68
C SER A 302 0.60 -11.94 19.79
N GLY A 303 0.35 -11.14 18.75
CA GLY A 303 -0.79 -10.25 18.68
C GLY A 303 -2.12 -11.00 18.49
N PHE A 304 -3.23 -10.27 18.65
CA PHE A 304 -4.55 -10.78 18.31
C PHE A 304 -4.61 -11.13 16.81
N TYR A 305 -5.12 -12.31 16.46
CA TYR A 305 -5.14 -12.78 15.07
C TYR A 305 -5.84 -11.78 14.14
N GLY A 306 -5.30 -11.58 12.94
CA GLY A 306 -5.81 -10.61 11.96
C GLY A 306 -5.52 -9.14 12.27
N THR A 307 -4.86 -8.83 13.38
CA THR A 307 -4.37 -7.48 13.69
C THR A 307 -2.86 -7.38 13.51
N TYR A 308 -2.37 -6.14 13.40
CA TYR A 308 -0.95 -5.84 13.24
C TYR A 308 -0.51 -4.88 14.34
N LEU A 309 0.65 -5.15 14.94
CA LEU A 309 1.15 -4.40 16.10
C LEU A 309 2.03 -3.22 15.69
N PHE A 310 2.90 -3.42 14.71
CA PHE A 310 3.78 -2.38 14.16
C PHE A 310 3.06 -1.64 13.04
N VAL A 311 2.24 -0.67 13.44
CA VAL A 311 1.41 0.17 12.55
C VAL A 311 1.70 1.65 12.84
N PRO A 312 1.23 2.59 12.00
CA PRO A 312 1.38 4.01 12.27
C PRO A 312 0.85 4.42 13.66
N VAL A 313 1.52 5.37 14.30
CA VAL A 313 1.07 6.04 15.53
C VAL A 313 0.81 7.52 15.27
N VAL A 314 0.00 8.16 16.11
CA VAL A 314 -0.06 9.63 16.12
C VAL A 314 1.24 10.15 16.73
N ASP A 315 2.02 10.89 15.93
CA ASP A 315 3.36 11.34 16.29
C ASP A 315 3.44 12.84 16.64
N GLY A 316 2.36 13.60 16.42
CA GLY A 316 2.27 15.03 16.69
C GLY A 316 2.93 15.94 15.65
N SER A 317 3.40 15.39 14.53
CA SER A 317 4.16 16.10 13.48
C SER A 317 3.72 15.72 12.06
N PHE A 318 4.06 14.52 11.60
CA PHE A 318 3.60 14.00 10.31
C PHE A 318 2.13 13.61 10.42
N ILE A 319 1.78 12.80 11.43
CA ILE A 319 0.41 12.56 11.84
C ILE A 319 0.14 13.34 13.13
N THR A 320 -0.65 14.41 13.03
CA THR A 320 -0.86 15.37 14.11
C THR A 320 -1.99 14.98 15.07
N GLN A 321 -2.91 14.14 14.62
CA GLN A 321 -4.04 13.59 15.35
C GLN A 321 -4.54 12.33 14.62
N ARG A 322 -5.46 11.58 15.23
CA ARG A 322 -6.03 10.37 14.62
C ARG A 322 -6.67 10.65 13.26
N PRO A 323 -6.51 9.75 12.25
CA PRO A 323 -7.07 9.96 10.92
C PRO A 323 -8.57 10.24 10.92
N THR A 324 -9.38 9.57 11.75
CA THR A 324 -10.83 9.86 11.81
C THR A 324 -11.11 11.32 12.19
N ALA A 325 -10.37 11.89 13.14
CA ALA A 325 -10.52 13.27 13.57
C ALA A 325 -10.11 14.25 12.46
N SER A 326 -9.01 13.99 11.74
CA SER A 326 -8.57 14.81 10.59
C SER A 326 -9.57 14.79 9.44
N LEU A 327 -10.10 13.60 9.11
CA LEU A 327 -11.07 13.45 8.03
C LEU A 327 -12.41 14.13 8.36
N LEU A 328 -12.87 14.05 9.61
CA LEU A 328 -14.07 14.78 10.05
C LEU A 328 -13.94 16.30 9.93
N GLN A 329 -12.71 16.83 9.97
CA GLN A 329 -12.42 18.26 9.77
C GLN A 329 -12.28 18.63 8.28
N GLY A 330 -12.31 17.67 7.35
CA GLY A 330 -12.08 17.91 5.92
C GLY A 330 -10.63 18.29 5.60
N ALA A 331 -9.69 18.03 6.52
CA ALA A 331 -8.28 18.36 6.36
C ALA A 331 -7.57 17.31 5.49
N VAL A 332 -7.61 17.51 4.17
CA VAL A 332 -7.07 16.57 3.18
C VAL A 332 -6.07 17.23 2.21
N ASN A 333 -4.97 16.53 1.95
CA ASN A 333 -4.12 16.73 0.79
C ASN A 333 -4.74 16.04 -0.43
N GLY A 334 -4.57 16.62 -1.61
CA GLY A 334 -5.08 16.06 -2.87
C GLY A 334 -6.43 16.64 -3.31
N GLU A 335 -6.62 16.67 -4.62
CA GLU A 335 -7.77 17.26 -5.30
C GLU A 335 -8.91 16.26 -5.47
N MET A 336 -8.61 15.00 -5.77
CA MET A 336 -9.61 13.97 -6.05
C MET A 336 -9.22 12.63 -5.44
N LEU A 337 -10.24 11.84 -5.07
CA LEU A 337 -10.10 10.49 -4.51
C LEU A 337 -10.86 9.46 -5.36
N LEU A 338 -10.25 8.29 -5.57
CA LEU A 338 -10.93 7.09 -6.03
C LEU A 338 -10.68 5.94 -5.05
N SER A 339 -11.73 5.38 -4.46
CA SER A 339 -11.60 4.26 -3.54
C SER A 339 -12.30 3.01 -4.05
N VAL A 340 -11.71 1.84 -3.82
CA VAL A 340 -12.32 0.54 -4.07
C VAL A 340 -12.20 -0.34 -2.83
N THR A 341 -13.18 -1.21 -2.61
CA THR A 341 -13.15 -2.24 -1.56
C THR A 341 -13.58 -3.57 -2.17
N ASN A 342 -13.03 -4.66 -1.67
CA ASN A 342 -13.51 -6.02 -1.96
C ASN A 342 -14.77 -6.31 -1.12
N THR A 343 -15.69 -7.15 -1.60
CA THR A 343 -16.96 -7.41 -0.89
C THR A 343 -16.75 -8.05 0.50
N PHE A 344 -15.76 -8.91 0.66
CA PHE A 344 -15.54 -9.71 1.88
C PHE A 344 -14.13 -9.51 2.46
N GLU A 345 -13.75 -8.25 2.66
CA GLU A 345 -12.45 -7.81 3.19
C GLU A 345 -11.98 -8.61 4.42
N GLY A 346 -12.85 -8.78 5.42
CA GLY A 346 -12.44 -9.30 6.73
C GLY A 346 -12.18 -10.81 6.80
N THR A 347 -12.50 -11.56 5.75
CA THR A 347 -12.41 -13.05 5.77
C THR A 347 -10.99 -13.53 6.03
N SER A 348 -9.99 -12.85 5.49
CA SER A 348 -8.58 -13.22 5.68
C SER A 348 -8.02 -12.84 7.05
N PHE A 349 -8.82 -12.15 7.89
CA PHE A 349 -8.38 -11.58 9.18
C PHE A 349 -9.06 -12.24 10.38
N VAL A 350 -9.75 -13.36 10.16
CA VAL A 350 -10.38 -14.18 11.21
C VAL A 350 -9.95 -15.61 11.01
N ASN A 351 -9.73 -16.37 12.09
CA ASN A 351 -9.38 -17.78 11.96
C ASN A 351 -10.57 -18.59 11.42
N GLN A 352 -10.50 -18.94 10.14
CA GLN A 352 -11.61 -19.62 9.44
C GLN A 352 -11.87 -21.06 9.94
N SER A 353 -10.95 -21.66 10.69
CA SER A 353 -11.10 -23.05 11.18
C SER A 353 -11.96 -23.15 12.43
N THR A 354 -11.92 -22.13 13.29
CA THR A 354 -12.58 -22.16 14.61
C THR A 354 -13.45 -20.95 14.89
N GLY A 355 -13.36 -19.88 14.09
CA GLY A 355 -13.68 -18.53 14.55
C GLY A 355 -12.68 -18.07 15.62
N ASP A 356 -12.72 -16.78 15.95
CA ASP A 356 -11.87 -16.22 16.99
C ASP A 356 -12.56 -16.26 18.36
N THR A 357 -13.90 -16.18 18.41
CA THR A 357 -14.64 -16.12 19.68
C THR A 357 -15.95 -16.92 19.68
N ALA A 358 -16.78 -16.73 20.72
CA ALA A 358 -18.10 -17.37 20.86
C ALA A 358 -19.28 -16.54 20.33
N ASN A 359 -19.12 -15.22 20.12
CA ASN A 359 -20.11 -14.35 19.47
C ASN A 359 -19.55 -12.96 19.11
N ALA A 360 -20.28 -12.22 18.27
CA ALA A 360 -19.96 -10.86 17.82
C ALA A 360 -19.67 -9.84 18.95
N THR A 361 -20.38 -9.92 20.08
CA THR A 361 -20.14 -9.02 21.22
C THR A 361 -18.76 -9.28 21.83
N GLN A 362 -18.40 -10.55 22.03
CA GLN A 362 -17.10 -10.90 22.59
C GLN A 362 -15.97 -10.58 21.60
N TYR A 363 -16.17 -10.88 20.31
CA TYR A 363 -15.21 -10.50 19.27
C TYR A 363 -14.89 -9.01 19.27
N ALA A 364 -15.91 -8.15 19.45
CA ALA A 364 -15.70 -6.71 19.51
C ALA A 364 -14.88 -6.26 20.73
N LEU A 365 -15.03 -6.93 21.89
CA LEU A 365 -14.22 -6.65 23.08
C LEU A 365 -12.77 -7.07 22.90
N ASP A 366 -12.55 -8.22 22.26
CA ASP A 366 -11.22 -8.77 22.04
C ASP A 366 -10.46 -7.96 20.97
N LEU A 367 -11.16 -7.54 19.91
CA LEU A 367 -10.61 -6.70 18.84
C LEU A 367 -10.27 -5.27 19.32
N PHE A 368 -11.09 -4.68 20.20
CA PHE A 368 -10.91 -3.31 20.68
C PHE A 368 -10.81 -3.26 22.22
N PRO A 369 -9.60 -3.31 22.79
CA PRO A 369 -9.40 -3.43 24.24
C PRO A 369 -9.96 -2.28 25.09
N SER A 370 -10.26 -1.13 24.48
CA SER A 370 -10.85 0.02 25.18
C SER A 370 -12.39 0.04 25.14
N PHE A 371 -13.03 -0.97 24.54
CA PHE A 371 -14.50 -1.07 24.53
C PHE A 371 -15.05 -1.45 25.90
N GLY A 372 -16.15 -0.80 26.27
CA GLY A 372 -17.00 -1.23 27.38
C GLY A 372 -18.14 -2.15 26.91
N PRO A 373 -18.88 -2.77 27.87
CA PRO A 373 -20.00 -3.64 27.54
C PRO A 373 -21.09 -2.99 26.68
N ALA A 374 -21.32 -1.68 26.84
CA ALA A 374 -22.33 -0.95 26.06
C ALA A 374 -21.98 -0.92 24.56
N GLN A 375 -20.73 -0.59 24.22
CA GLN A 375 -20.26 -0.54 22.83
C GLN A 375 -20.27 -1.94 22.21
N ALA A 376 -19.74 -2.94 22.92
CA ALA A 376 -19.71 -4.32 22.45
C ALA A 376 -21.12 -4.87 22.20
N ASN A 377 -22.08 -4.64 23.11
CA ASN A 377 -23.48 -5.06 22.92
C ASN A 377 -24.13 -4.36 21.72
N LYS A 378 -23.76 -3.10 21.45
CA LYS A 378 -24.22 -2.39 20.26
C LYS A 378 -23.65 -3.01 18.98
N VAL A 379 -22.37 -3.42 18.97
CA VAL A 379 -21.80 -4.21 17.85
C VAL A 379 -22.57 -5.51 17.67
N GLY A 380 -22.72 -6.31 18.73
CA GLY A 380 -23.49 -7.56 18.66
C GLY A 380 -24.89 -7.37 18.08
N SER A 381 -25.57 -6.26 18.43
CA SER A 381 -26.89 -5.92 17.88
C SER A 381 -26.86 -5.48 16.41
N LEU A 382 -25.83 -4.72 15.99
CA LEU A 382 -25.69 -4.23 14.61
C LEU A 382 -25.34 -5.34 13.62
N TYR A 383 -24.63 -6.38 14.07
CA TYR A 383 -24.24 -7.53 13.26
C TYR A 383 -25.16 -8.75 13.47
N ALA A 384 -26.15 -8.65 14.36
CA ALA A 384 -27.11 -9.72 14.61
C ALA A 384 -27.86 -10.09 13.32
N GLY A 385 -27.94 -11.39 13.02
CA GLY A 385 -28.63 -11.91 11.85
C GLY A 385 -27.85 -11.82 10.54
N LEU A 386 -26.63 -11.26 10.54
CA LEU A 386 -25.73 -11.35 9.40
C LEU A 386 -25.08 -12.74 9.37
N GLY A 387 -25.69 -13.68 8.65
CA GLY A 387 -25.08 -14.99 8.39
C GLY A 387 -24.70 -15.79 9.63
N THR A 388 -23.67 -16.64 9.49
CA THR A 388 -23.09 -17.42 10.59
C THR A 388 -22.31 -16.53 11.55
N GLN A 389 -21.96 -17.05 12.72
CA GLN A 389 -21.11 -16.31 13.65
C GLN A 389 -19.75 -15.91 13.03
N LEU A 390 -19.10 -16.86 12.33
CA LEU A 390 -17.85 -16.57 11.61
C LEU A 390 -18.03 -15.44 10.60
N PHE A 391 -19.16 -15.39 9.90
CA PHE A 391 -19.47 -14.29 8.98
C PHE A 391 -19.59 -12.94 9.71
N GLN A 392 -20.15 -12.92 10.92
CA GLN A 392 -20.23 -11.70 11.73
C GLN A 392 -18.85 -11.22 12.16
N GLU A 393 -17.97 -12.12 12.58
CA GLU A 393 -16.57 -11.80 12.92
C GLU A 393 -15.84 -11.21 11.70
N ASN A 394 -15.94 -11.89 10.55
CA ASN A 394 -15.40 -11.40 9.27
C ASN A 394 -15.96 -9.99 8.93
N ALA A 395 -17.26 -9.78 9.10
CA ALA A 395 -17.89 -8.50 8.80
C ALA A 395 -17.44 -7.40 9.78
N ILE A 396 -17.26 -7.70 11.07
CA ILE A 396 -16.83 -6.73 12.09
C ILE A 396 -15.43 -6.21 11.77
N ILE A 397 -14.44 -7.09 11.55
CA ILE A 397 -13.07 -6.64 11.26
C ILE A 397 -12.96 -6.04 9.86
N GLY A 398 -13.65 -6.62 8.87
CA GLY A 398 -13.69 -6.09 7.50
C GLY A 398 -14.29 -4.68 7.45
N GLU A 399 -15.37 -4.44 8.18
CA GLU A 399 -16.00 -3.12 8.20
C GLU A 399 -15.24 -2.11 9.05
N SER A 400 -14.86 -2.47 10.27
CA SER A 400 -14.18 -1.53 11.18
C SER A 400 -12.80 -1.10 10.68
N THR A 401 -12.08 -1.96 9.97
CA THR A 401 -10.66 -1.74 9.62
C THR A 401 -10.41 -1.48 8.13
N LEU A 402 -11.31 -1.89 7.22
CA LEU A 402 -11.09 -1.79 5.76
C LEU A 402 -12.21 -1.04 5.01
N ILE A 403 -13.47 -1.46 5.18
CA ILE A 403 -14.59 -0.91 4.42
C ILE A 403 -15.02 0.47 4.94
N CYS A 404 -15.27 0.62 6.24
CA CYS A 404 -15.74 1.89 6.80
C CYS A 404 -14.73 3.05 6.68
N PRO A 405 -13.41 2.84 6.87
CA PRO A 405 -12.39 3.88 6.63
C PRO A 405 -12.49 4.53 5.25
N THR A 406 -12.86 3.75 4.23
CA THR A 406 -13.10 4.28 2.89
C THR A 406 -14.21 5.35 2.88
N TYR A 407 -15.30 5.16 3.62
CA TYR A 407 -16.38 6.16 3.69
C TYR A 407 -15.98 7.41 4.49
N TYR A 408 -14.98 7.33 5.36
CA TYR A 408 -14.48 8.50 6.08
C TYR A 408 -13.73 9.42 5.12
N LEU A 409 -12.89 8.81 4.27
CA LEU A 409 -12.23 9.47 3.14
C LEU A 409 -13.24 10.08 2.16
N LEU A 410 -14.23 9.31 1.70
CA LEU A 410 -15.24 9.81 0.76
C LEU A 410 -15.96 11.05 1.30
N ARG A 411 -16.33 11.06 2.58
CA ARG A 411 -16.96 12.23 3.23
C ARG A 411 -16.01 13.42 3.34
N ALA A 412 -14.72 13.21 3.63
CA ALA A 412 -13.73 14.29 3.73
C ALA A 412 -13.45 14.96 2.37
N PHE A 413 -13.55 14.20 1.27
CA PHE A 413 -13.42 14.73 -0.09
C PHE A 413 -14.73 15.31 -0.65
N HIS A 414 -15.87 15.09 -0.01
CA HIS A 414 -17.20 15.54 -0.44
C HIS A 414 -17.51 15.13 -1.90
N ASP A 415 -17.83 16.10 -2.75
CA ASP A 415 -18.11 15.89 -4.17
C ASP A 415 -16.84 15.63 -5.01
N ARG A 416 -15.67 15.40 -4.39
CA ARG A 416 -14.41 15.14 -5.07
C ARG A 416 -13.95 13.68 -4.99
N ALA A 417 -14.90 12.75 -4.83
CA ALA A 417 -14.58 11.34 -4.66
C ALA A 417 -15.47 10.38 -5.46
N PHE A 418 -14.87 9.27 -5.89
CA PHE A 418 -15.52 8.12 -6.52
C PHE A 418 -15.32 6.87 -5.66
N LYS A 419 -16.30 5.97 -5.67
CA LYS A 419 -16.25 4.70 -4.95
C LYS A 419 -16.60 3.53 -5.88
N ALA A 420 -15.88 2.42 -5.75
CA ALA A 420 -16.16 1.14 -6.38
C ALA A 420 -16.22 0.00 -5.36
N GLU A 421 -16.93 -1.06 -5.71
CA GLU A 421 -16.89 -2.35 -5.04
C GLU A 421 -16.42 -3.42 -6.03
N PHE A 422 -15.36 -4.14 -5.67
CA PHE A 422 -14.92 -5.34 -6.37
C PHE A 422 -15.57 -6.57 -5.75
N ALA A 423 -16.35 -7.30 -6.54
CA ALA A 423 -17.25 -8.34 -6.07
C ALA A 423 -17.14 -9.65 -6.86
N ILE A 424 -16.06 -9.85 -7.64
CA ILE A 424 -15.81 -11.14 -8.29
C ILE A 424 -15.63 -12.21 -7.20
N PRO A 425 -16.49 -13.24 -7.15
CA PRO A 425 -16.41 -14.24 -6.09
C PRO A 425 -15.04 -14.95 -6.07
N PRO A 426 -14.49 -15.23 -4.87
CA PRO A 426 -15.06 -15.01 -3.55
C PRO A 426 -14.94 -13.58 -2.99
N GLY A 427 -14.38 -12.61 -3.71
CA GLY A 427 -14.37 -11.19 -3.32
C GLY A 427 -13.59 -10.89 -2.04
N LEU A 428 -12.48 -11.60 -1.81
CA LEU A 428 -11.66 -11.47 -0.61
C LEU A 428 -10.71 -10.27 -0.72
N HIS A 429 -10.14 -9.85 0.40
CA HIS A 429 -9.10 -8.82 0.44
C HIS A 429 -7.99 -9.09 -0.58
N SER A 430 -7.55 -8.04 -1.28
CA SER A 430 -6.54 -8.01 -2.36
C SER A 430 -6.88 -8.73 -3.67
N TYR A 431 -8.09 -9.31 -3.81
CA TYR A 431 -8.47 -10.04 -5.04
C TYR A 431 -8.64 -9.14 -6.26
N ASP A 432 -8.67 -7.82 -6.07
CA ASP A 432 -8.63 -6.83 -7.14
C ASP A 432 -7.22 -6.58 -7.70
N VAL A 433 -6.14 -6.84 -6.94
CA VAL A 433 -4.74 -6.57 -7.34
C VAL A 433 -4.34 -7.25 -8.67
N PRO A 434 -4.66 -8.53 -8.92
CA PRO A 434 -4.36 -9.20 -10.18
C PRO A 434 -4.88 -8.48 -11.43
N TYR A 435 -5.92 -7.64 -11.28
CA TYR A 435 -6.49 -6.91 -12.40
C TYR A 435 -5.70 -5.65 -12.77
N TYR A 436 -4.88 -5.13 -11.87
CA TYR A 436 -3.93 -4.05 -12.16
C TYR A 436 -2.57 -4.59 -12.54
N PHE A 437 -2.14 -5.71 -11.93
CA PHE A 437 -0.84 -6.36 -12.13
C PHE A 437 -0.98 -7.83 -12.62
N PRO A 438 -1.58 -8.06 -13.79
CA PRO A 438 -1.86 -9.40 -14.31
C PRO A 438 -0.61 -10.23 -14.63
N SER A 439 0.57 -9.62 -14.76
CA SER A 439 1.84 -10.35 -14.98
C SER A 439 2.28 -11.16 -13.76
N THR A 440 1.91 -10.70 -12.55
CA THR A 440 2.38 -11.32 -11.30
C THR A 440 1.44 -12.45 -10.85
N VAL A 441 0.13 -12.19 -10.92
CA VAL A 441 -0.90 -13.17 -10.58
C VAL A 441 -2.01 -13.09 -11.62
N THR A 442 -2.39 -14.24 -12.17
CA THR A 442 -3.48 -14.29 -13.15
C THR A 442 -4.82 -13.95 -12.47
N PRO A 443 -5.62 -13.02 -13.03
CA PRO A 443 -6.96 -12.74 -12.54
C PRO A 443 -7.86 -13.98 -12.46
N LEU A 444 -8.69 -14.07 -11.42
CA LEU A 444 -9.61 -15.19 -11.24
C LEU A 444 -10.71 -15.22 -12.31
N PHE A 445 -11.28 -14.06 -12.62
CA PHE A 445 -12.27 -13.91 -13.70
C PHE A 445 -11.59 -13.33 -14.95
N GLN A 446 -11.13 -14.23 -15.82
CA GLN A 446 -10.41 -13.92 -17.06
C GLN A 446 -11.38 -13.54 -18.19
N ASN A 447 -12.02 -12.39 -18.06
CA ASN A 447 -12.85 -11.82 -19.12
C ASN A 447 -12.29 -10.47 -19.56
N THR A 448 -11.90 -10.34 -20.83
CA THR A 448 -11.25 -9.15 -21.37
C THR A 448 -12.09 -7.88 -21.19
N SER A 449 -13.40 -7.95 -21.42
CA SER A 449 -14.28 -6.78 -21.27
C SER A 449 -14.38 -6.34 -19.81
N PHE A 450 -14.39 -7.28 -18.86
CA PHE A 450 -14.35 -6.97 -17.43
C PHE A 450 -13.00 -6.39 -17.01
N ILE A 451 -11.89 -7.03 -17.38
CA ILE A 451 -10.53 -6.59 -17.04
C ILE A 451 -10.32 -5.17 -17.57
N ASN A 452 -10.66 -4.92 -18.84
CA ASN A 452 -10.54 -3.59 -19.44
C ASN A 452 -11.46 -2.57 -18.75
N ALA A 453 -12.67 -2.94 -18.33
CA ALA A 453 -13.57 -2.06 -17.60
C ALA A 453 -13.03 -1.67 -16.23
N PHE A 454 -12.49 -2.65 -15.50
CA PHE A 454 -11.95 -2.44 -14.17
C PHE A 454 -10.64 -1.65 -14.23
N ALA A 455 -9.59 -2.21 -14.81
CA ALA A 455 -8.24 -1.66 -14.86
C ALA A 455 -8.21 -0.22 -15.41
N GLN A 456 -8.91 0.01 -16.54
CA GLN A 456 -8.94 1.31 -17.17
C GLN A 456 -9.51 2.40 -16.26
N SER A 457 -10.50 2.07 -15.42
CA SER A 457 -11.13 3.10 -14.58
C SER A 457 -10.10 3.74 -13.64
N PHE A 458 -9.16 2.95 -13.13
CA PHE A 458 -8.09 3.42 -12.25
C PHE A 458 -6.97 4.12 -13.03
N THR A 459 -6.56 3.60 -14.20
CA THR A 459 -5.56 4.30 -15.03
C THR A 459 -6.08 5.63 -15.57
N SER A 460 -7.36 5.69 -15.96
CA SER A 460 -8.02 6.92 -16.40
C SER A 460 -8.08 7.95 -15.29
N PHE A 461 -8.37 7.53 -14.06
CA PHE A 461 -8.26 8.39 -12.89
C PHE A 461 -6.82 8.85 -12.64
N GLY A 462 -5.82 7.97 -12.72
CA GLY A 462 -4.40 8.36 -12.58
C GLY A 462 -3.98 9.44 -13.58
N ILE A 463 -4.49 9.36 -14.81
CA ILE A 463 -4.20 10.31 -15.90
C ILE A 463 -4.96 11.63 -15.74
N SER A 464 -6.25 11.57 -15.40
CA SER A 464 -7.20 12.68 -15.58
C SER A 464 -7.95 13.12 -14.32
N LEU A 465 -7.79 12.40 -13.21
CA LEU A 465 -8.59 12.50 -11.99
C LEU A 465 -10.09 12.21 -12.17
N ASP A 466 -10.48 11.58 -13.29
CA ASP A 466 -11.86 11.19 -13.59
C ASP A 466 -11.91 9.77 -14.19
N PRO A 467 -12.55 8.78 -13.53
CA PRO A 467 -12.65 7.42 -14.06
C PRO A 467 -13.61 7.31 -15.26
N ASN A 468 -14.33 8.38 -15.61
CA ASN A 468 -15.20 8.43 -16.79
C ASN A 468 -14.46 8.68 -18.09
N VAL A 469 -13.23 9.23 -18.03
CA VAL A 469 -12.39 9.38 -19.22
C VAL A 469 -12.09 8.00 -19.77
N LYS A 470 -12.32 7.78 -21.06
CA LYS A 470 -12.11 6.49 -21.72
C LYS A 470 -10.83 6.54 -22.55
N ILE A 471 -9.85 5.71 -22.18
CA ILE A 471 -8.64 5.43 -22.97
C ILE A 471 -8.99 4.58 -24.19
N ASP A 472 -9.77 3.52 -23.96
CA ASP A 472 -10.47 2.68 -24.91
C ASP A 472 -11.98 3.02 -24.88
N PRO A 473 -12.53 3.62 -25.94
CA PRO A 473 -13.94 4.01 -26.01
C PRO A 473 -14.91 2.81 -26.05
N THR A 474 -14.43 1.59 -26.25
CA THR A 474 -15.26 0.37 -26.33
C THR A 474 -15.52 -0.27 -24.97
N THR A 475 -14.96 0.28 -23.89
CA THR A 475 -15.15 -0.27 -22.54
C THR A 475 -16.63 -0.26 -22.11
N ILE A 476 -16.99 -1.27 -21.32
CA ILE A 476 -18.37 -1.44 -20.83
C ILE A 476 -18.69 -0.62 -19.58
N THR A 477 -17.72 0.10 -19.00
CA THR A 477 -17.93 0.86 -17.75
C THR A 477 -18.92 2.02 -17.99
N PRO A 478 -20.11 1.99 -17.35
CA PRO A 478 -21.12 3.05 -17.50
C PRO A 478 -20.67 4.36 -16.83
N PRO A 479 -21.42 5.46 -16.99
CA PRO A 479 -21.13 6.70 -16.28
C PRO A 479 -21.05 6.48 -14.77
N TRP A 480 -19.92 6.87 -14.20
CA TRP A 480 -19.59 6.76 -12.79
C TRP A 480 -19.80 8.11 -12.12
N LYS A 481 -20.78 8.17 -11.22
CA LYS A 481 -21.06 9.39 -10.46
C LYS A 481 -20.14 9.49 -9.25
N LYS A 482 -19.81 10.72 -8.87
CA LYS A 482 -19.20 11.04 -7.57
C LYS A 482 -20.05 10.46 -6.45
N TRP A 483 -19.42 9.96 -5.39
CA TRP A 483 -20.11 9.19 -4.35
C TRP A 483 -21.21 9.98 -3.63
N GLU A 484 -20.95 11.25 -3.29
CA GLU A 484 -21.92 12.17 -2.66
C GLU A 484 -23.26 12.23 -3.42
N ALA A 485 -23.25 12.01 -4.74
CA ALA A 485 -24.45 12.00 -5.57
C ALA A 485 -25.31 10.75 -5.35
N ARG A 486 -26.08 10.74 -4.24
CA ARG A 486 -26.97 9.66 -3.79
C ARG A 486 -26.26 8.42 -3.23
N HIS A 487 -25.04 8.57 -2.71
CA HIS A 487 -24.21 7.47 -2.19
C HIS A 487 -24.05 6.35 -3.23
N THR A 488 -23.69 6.71 -4.46
CA THR A 488 -23.51 5.74 -5.55
C THR A 488 -22.08 5.26 -5.65
N GLU A 489 -21.90 3.97 -5.93
CA GLU A 489 -20.60 3.36 -6.21
C GLU A 489 -20.69 2.43 -7.44
N MET A 490 -19.55 2.14 -8.06
CA MET A 490 -19.46 1.24 -9.20
C MET A 490 -19.26 -0.21 -8.74
N LEU A 491 -20.17 -1.10 -9.14
CA LEU A 491 -20.01 -2.54 -8.95
C LEU A 491 -19.15 -3.12 -10.06
N PHE A 492 -18.17 -3.94 -9.70
CA PHE A 492 -17.47 -4.82 -10.61
C PHE A 492 -17.67 -6.27 -10.16
N ASN A 493 -18.56 -6.99 -10.85
CA ASN A 493 -18.91 -8.37 -10.55
C ASN A 493 -19.05 -9.21 -11.84
N SER A 494 -19.43 -10.48 -11.71
CA SER A 494 -19.86 -11.38 -12.76
C SER A 494 -21.27 -11.89 -12.48
N THR A 495 -21.95 -12.33 -13.54
CA THR A 495 -23.25 -13.02 -13.44
C THR A 495 -23.03 -14.52 -13.19
N ALA A 496 -24.07 -15.23 -12.75
CA ALA A 496 -24.03 -16.70 -12.61
C ALA A 496 -23.70 -17.42 -13.95
N ALA A 497 -23.94 -16.77 -15.09
CA ALA A 497 -23.58 -17.27 -16.42
C ALA A 497 -22.14 -16.94 -16.83
N GLY A 498 -21.32 -16.35 -15.95
CA GLY A 498 -19.94 -15.98 -16.24
C GLY A 498 -19.79 -14.73 -17.12
N LEU A 499 -20.84 -13.91 -17.25
CA LEU A 499 -20.78 -12.65 -18.00
C LEU A 499 -20.36 -11.48 -17.10
N PRO A 500 -19.61 -10.49 -17.59
CA PRO A 500 -19.29 -9.27 -16.84
C PRO A 500 -20.53 -8.53 -16.36
N LEU A 501 -20.51 -8.06 -15.12
CA LEU A 501 -21.53 -7.20 -14.53
C LEU A 501 -20.85 -5.95 -13.97
N VAL A 502 -20.86 -4.88 -14.77
CA VAL A 502 -20.35 -3.56 -14.38
C VAL A 502 -21.51 -2.58 -14.36
N LYS A 503 -21.88 -2.09 -13.18
CA LYS A 503 -23.04 -1.20 -13.03
C LYS A 503 -22.94 -0.29 -11.81
N PRO A 504 -23.54 0.91 -11.83
CA PRO A 504 -23.70 1.68 -10.61
C PRO A 504 -24.64 0.96 -9.64
N LEU A 505 -24.33 1.01 -8.35
CA LEU A 505 -25.21 0.64 -7.25
C LEU A 505 -25.31 1.78 -6.23
N LYS A 506 -26.33 1.73 -5.38
CA LYS A 506 -26.42 2.58 -4.19
C LYS A 506 -25.75 1.84 -3.04
N THR A 507 -24.81 2.48 -2.34
CA THR A 507 -24.25 1.95 -1.10
C THR A 507 -25.38 1.60 -0.12
N SER A 508 -25.28 0.44 0.52
CA SER A 508 -26.27 -0.06 1.47
C SER A 508 -26.45 0.91 2.64
N ASP A 509 -27.70 1.32 2.92
CA ASP A 509 -28.00 2.19 4.06
C ASP A 509 -27.64 1.51 5.40
N ALA A 510 -27.78 0.18 5.48
CA ALA A 510 -27.39 -0.60 6.66
C ALA A 510 -25.86 -0.62 6.87
N LEU A 511 -25.07 -0.67 5.79
CA LEU A 511 -23.62 -0.53 5.89
C LEU A 511 -23.25 0.88 6.35
N LEU A 512 -23.90 1.91 5.81
CA LEU A 512 -23.64 3.30 6.22
C LEU A 512 -24.00 3.54 7.70
N GLU A 513 -25.06 2.92 8.22
CA GLU A 513 -25.41 2.94 9.65
C GLU A 513 -24.30 2.31 10.50
N ARG A 514 -23.79 1.13 10.11
CA ARG A 514 -22.67 0.49 10.82
C ARG A 514 -21.40 1.33 10.76
N CYS A 515 -21.08 1.92 9.60
CA CYS A 515 -19.95 2.84 9.49
C CYS A 515 -20.13 4.13 10.30
N GLN A 516 -21.35 4.64 10.45
CA GLN A 516 -21.60 5.76 11.36
C GLN A 516 -21.36 5.37 12.82
N PHE A 517 -21.74 4.16 13.22
CA PHE A 517 -21.41 3.64 14.54
C PHE A 517 -19.90 3.58 14.75
N TRP A 518 -19.13 3.00 13.83
CA TRP A 518 -17.67 2.91 13.96
C TRP A 518 -16.99 4.28 14.09
N VAL A 519 -17.42 5.28 13.33
CA VAL A 519 -16.94 6.67 13.51
C VAL A 519 -17.30 7.21 14.90
N SER A 520 -18.51 6.94 15.40
CA SER A 520 -18.96 7.46 16.70
C SER A 520 -18.17 6.92 17.89
N VAL A 521 -17.50 5.76 17.72
CA VAL A 521 -16.66 5.12 18.73
C VAL A 521 -15.18 5.14 18.37
N ALA A 522 -14.77 5.95 17.39
CA ALA A 522 -13.37 6.02 16.92
C ALA A 522 -12.37 6.38 18.03
N ASN A 523 -12.82 7.16 19.02
CA ASN A 523 -12.01 7.46 20.20
C ASN A 523 -11.65 6.21 21.02
N LEU A 524 -12.52 5.20 21.04
CA LEU A 524 -12.36 3.93 21.74
C LEU A 524 -11.70 2.85 20.88
N THR A 525 -11.86 2.86 19.55
CA THR A 525 -11.12 1.97 18.64
C THR A 525 -9.69 2.47 18.36
N ALA A 526 -9.39 3.70 18.78
CA ALA A 526 -8.16 4.42 18.51
C ALA A 526 -7.91 4.74 17.03
N GLN A 527 -8.96 4.93 16.23
CA GLN A 527 -8.87 5.22 14.79
C GLN A 527 -9.01 6.70 14.47
#